data_AF-A0A839JJ24-F1
#
_entry.id   AF-A0A839JJ24-F1
#
_cell.length_a   1.000
_cell.length_b   1.000
_cell.length_c   1.000
_cell.angle_alpha   90.00
_cell.angle_beta   90.00
_cell.angle_gamma   90.00
#
_symmetry.space_group_name_H-M   'P 1'
#
loop_
_entity.id
_entity.type
_entity.pdbx_description
1 polymer ?
#
loop_
_entity_poly.entity_id
_entity_poly.type
_entity_poly.pdbx_seq_one_letter_code
_entity_poly.pdbx_strand_id
1 'polypeptide(L)'
;MQNLTNKINNFLNAAINTTVLMVCVGSFLALFPTLSLEITRWIFIIALISAGISMISADLAGKRQTGLLSGTVFGSFIILLGLIILTNPGVLSIIPIAIGFYVVISSLIKIRMTLALREISNSAFTASILM
;
A
#
# COMPACT_ATOMS: atom_id res chain seq x y z
N MET A 1 15.88 -33.17 16.82
CA MET A 1 16.42 -32.66 15.54
C MET A 1 15.43 -32.75 14.38
N GLN A 2 14.73 -33.87 14.14
CA GLN A 2 13.76 -34.02 13.03
C GLN A 2 12.66 -32.94 12.96
N ASN A 3 12.17 -32.44 14.10
CA ASN A 3 11.12 -31.42 14.12
C ASN A 3 11.57 -30.05 13.58
N LEU A 4 12.85 -29.68 13.79
CA LEU A 4 13.44 -28.46 13.24
C LEU A 4 13.67 -28.58 11.73
N THR A 5 14.18 -29.73 11.28
CA THR A 5 14.38 -30.02 9.85
C THR A 5 13.06 -29.96 9.08
N ASN A 6 11.98 -30.53 9.61
CA ASN A 6 10.66 -30.48 8.97
C ASN A 6 10.10 -29.04 8.89
N LYS A 7 10.31 -28.24 9.94
CA LYS A 7 9.88 -26.84 9.96
C LYS A 7 10.65 -26.00 8.94
N ILE A 8 11.97 -26.18 8.86
CA ILE A 8 12.82 -25.52 7.86
C ILE A 8 12.40 -25.92 6.45
N ASN A 9 12.13 -27.21 6.21
CA ASN A 9 11.74 -27.67 4.88
C ASN A 9 10.37 -27.11 4.45
N ASN A 10 9.43 -26.96 5.38
CA ASN A 10 8.14 -26.32 5.11
C ASN A 10 8.29 -24.81 4.81
N PHE A 11 9.14 -24.10 5.56
CA PHE A 11 9.45 -22.70 5.26
C PHE A 11 10.13 -22.55 3.89
N LEU A 12 11.08 -23.42 3.58
CA LEU A 12 11.79 -23.40 2.31
C LEU A 12 10.84 -23.71 1.15
N ASN A 13 9.96 -24.70 1.31
CA ASN A 13 8.97 -25.04 0.31
C ASN A 13 7.95 -23.90 0.12
N ALA A 14 7.52 -23.24 1.20
CA ALA A 14 6.67 -22.06 1.10
C ALA A 14 7.38 -20.88 0.39
N ALA A 15 8.66 -20.66 0.68
CA ALA A 15 9.46 -19.63 0.03
C ALA A 15 9.66 -19.92 -1.47
N ILE A 16 9.95 -21.18 -1.83
CA ILE A 16 10.07 -21.59 -3.24
C ILE A 16 8.73 -21.41 -3.94
N ASN A 17 7.63 -21.89 -3.36
CA ASN A 17 6.31 -21.78 -3.97
C ASN A 17 5.88 -20.32 -4.17
N THR A 18 6.11 -19.46 -3.17
CA THR A 18 5.82 -18.02 -3.28
C THR A 18 6.71 -17.35 -4.32
N THR A 19 7.98 -17.73 -4.42
CA THR A 19 8.90 -17.20 -5.45
C THR A 19 8.45 -17.59 -6.86
N VAL A 20 8.13 -18.87 -7.08
CA VAL A 20 7.61 -19.35 -8.37
C VAL A 20 6.32 -18.62 -8.74
N LEU A 21 5.41 -18.44 -7.78
CA LEU A 21 4.17 -17.70 -8.00
C LEU A 21 4.46 -16.24 -8.37
N MET A 22 5.38 -15.57 -7.67
CA MET A 22 5.78 -14.19 -7.99
C MET A 22 6.41 -14.07 -9.37
N VAL A 23 7.25 -15.04 -9.79
CA VAL A 23 7.84 -15.06 -11.14
C VAL A 23 6.77 -15.23 -12.21
N CYS A 24 5.79 -16.13 -12.01
CA CYS A 24 4.67 -16.30 -12.93
C CYS A 24 3.80 -15.04 -13.03
N VAL A 25 3.45 -14.44 -11.89
CA VAL A 25 2.68 -13.19 -11.84
C VAL A 25 3.46 -12.06 -12.52
N GLY A 26 4.73 -11.87 -12.19
CA GLY A 26 5.57 -10.84 -12.80
C GLY A 26 5.71 -11.02 -14.32
N SER A 27 5.89 -12.25 -14.78
CA SER A 27 5.98 -12.57 -16.21
C SER A 27 4.66 -12.28 -16.93
N PHE A 28 3.52 -12.62 -16.33
CA PHE A 28 2.20 -12.30 -16.86
C PHE A 28 1.97 -10.79 -16.99
N LEU A 29 2.31 -10.03 -15.94
CA LEU A 29 2.18 -8.57 -15.93
C LEU A 29 3.07 -7.91 -17.00
N ALA A 30 4.26 -8.47 -17.26
CA ALA A 30 5.21 -7.96 -18.24
C ALA A 30 4.81 -8.29 -19.70
N LEU A 31 4.31 -9.50 -19.95
CA LEU A 31 3.93 -9.94 -21.30
C LEU A 31 2.59 -9.37 -21.77
N PHE A 32 1.67 -9.09 -20.84
CA PHE A 32 0.33 -8.56 -21.13
C PHE A 32 0.05 -7.26 -20.37
N PRO A 33 0.78 -6.17 -20.66
CA PRO A 33 0.69 -4.93 -19.89
C PRO A 33 -0.71 -4.29 -19.93
N THR A 34 -1.43 -4.42 -21.05
CA THR A 34 -2.79 -3.88 -21.21
C THR A 34 -3.83 -4.64 -20.40
N LEU A 35 -3.84 -5.97 -20.48
CA LEU A 35 -4.74 -6.84 -19.70
C LEU A 35 -4.43 -6.74 -18.19
N SER A 36 -3.14 -6.67 -17.84
CA SER A 36 -2.64 -6.43 -16.49
C SER A 36 -3.21 -5.14 -15.87
N LEU A 37 -3.14 -4.03 -16.61
CA LEU A 37 -3.71 -2.74 -16.19
C LEU A 37 -5.22 -2.82 -16.00
N GLU A 38 -5.92 -3.52 -16.89
CA GLU A 38 -7.37 -3.68 -16.80
C GLU A 38 -7.80 -4.51 -15.59
N ILE A 39 -7.13 -5.64 -15.31
CA ILE A 39 -7.38 -6.45 -14.12
C ILE A 39 -7.08 -5.66 -12.86
N THR A 40 -5.94 -4.97 -12.83
CA THR A 40 -5.54 -4.12 -11.69
C THR A 40 -6.57 -3.01 -11.44
N ARG A 41 -7.08 -2.37 -12.51
CA ARG A 41 -8.15 -1.36 -12.42
C ARG A 41 -9.39 -1.92 -11.73
N TRP A 42 -9.87 -3.08 -12.17
CA TRP A 42 -11.06 -3.71 -11.58
C TRP A 42 -10.85 -4.04 -10.10
N ILE A 43 -9.69 -4.57 -9.74
CA ILE A 43 -9.33 -4.84 -8.33
C ILE A 43 -9.38 -3.55 -7.50
N PHE A 44 -8.79 -2.46 -7.99
CA PHE A 44 -8.81 -1.16 -7.30
C PHE A 44 -10.22 -0.60 -7.15
N ILE A 45 -11.05 -0.67 -8.20
CA ILE A 45 -12.45 -0.19 -8.14
C ILE A 45 -13.23 -0.95 -7.06
N ILE A 46 -13.15 -2.28 -7.07
CA ILE A 46 -13.85 -3.12 -6.09
C ILE A 46 -13.34 -2.84 -4.67
N ALA A 47 -12.02 -2.73 -4.50
CA ALA A 47 -11.42 -2.43 -3.21
C ALA A 47 -11.86 -1.04 -2.68
N LEU A 48 -11.85 -0.02 -3.52
CA LEU A 48 -12.26 1.34 -3.12
C LEU A 48 -13.75 1.40 -2.81
N ILE A 49 -14.62 0.86 -3.67
CA ILE A 49 -16.06 0.87 -3.43
C ILE A 49 -16.40 0.10 -2.14
N SER A 50 -15.83 -1.09 -1.95
CA SER A 50 -16.07 -1.89 -0.74
C SER A 50 -15.53 -1.23 0.53
N ALA A 51 -14.36 -0.58 0.47
CA ALA A 51 -13.81 0.18 1.59
C ALA A 51 -14.68 1.40 1.93
N GLY A 52 -15.16 2.14 0.93
CA GLY A 52 -16.02 3.29 1.14
C GLY A 52 -17.38 2.92 1.73
N ILE A 53 -18.01 1.83 1.24
CA ILE A 53 -19.24 1.28 1.83
C ILE A 53 -19.00 0.82 3.28
N SER A 54 -17.85 0.18 3.54
CA SER A 54 -17.48 -0.27 4.89
C SER A 54 -17.29 0.90 5.86
N MET A 55 -16.72 2.02 5.40
CA MET A 55 -16.57 3.23 6.22
C MET A 55 -17.91 3.93 6.48
N ILE A 56 -18.79 4.03 5.47
CA ILE A 56 -20.13 4.59 5.63
C ILE A 56 -20.96 3.74 6.61
N SER A 57 -20.97 2.42 6.42
CA SER A 57 -21.72 1.51 7.29
C SER A 57 -21.21 1.50 8.74
N ALA A 58 -19.90 1.61 8.95
CA ALA A 58 -19.33 1.75 10.30
C ALA A 58 -19.73 3.07 10.99
N ASP A 59 -19.90 4.14 10.22
CA ASP A 59 -20.35 5.45 10.71
C ASP A 59 -21.84 5.42 11.06
N LEU A 60 -22.68 4.84 10.18
CA LEU A 60 -24.13 4.66 10.41
C LEU A 60 -24.45 3.73 11.58
N ALA A 61 -23.61 2.72 11.83
CA ALA A 61 -23.74 1.81 12.97
C ALA A 61 -23.34 2.46 14.32
N GLY A 62 -23.04 3.76 14.34
CA GLY A 62 -22.71 4.50 15.57
C GLY A 62 -21.33 4.19 16.15
N LYS A 63 -20.48 3.43 15.42
CA LYS A 63 -19.13 3.05 15.89
C LYS A 63 -18.10 4.19 15.80
N ARG A 64 -18.42 5.30 15.11
CA ARG A 64 -17.59 6.50 15.01
C ARG A 64 -18.46 7.75 15.20
N GLN A 65 -18.57 8.22 16.44
CA GLN A 65 -19.22 9.49 16.73
C GLN A 65 -18.22 10.66 16.58
N THR A 66 -18.69 11.67 15.85
CA THR A 66 -18.40 13.11 15.98
C THR A 66 -16.98 13.62 15.67
N GLY A 67 -16.84 14.15 14.46
CA GLY A 67 -15.81 15.10 14.03
C GLY A 67 -16.11 15.58 12.60
N LEU A 68 -15.56 16.74 12.19
CA LEU A 68 -15.68 17.30 10.82
C LEU A 68 -15.25 16.34 9.69
N LEU A 69 -14.66 15.20 10.07
CA LEU A 69 -14.22 14.10 9.24
C LEU A 69 -15.02 12.83 9.57
N SER A 70 -16.33 12.88 9.38
CA SER A 70 -17.21 11.71 9.55
C SER A 70 -16.80 10.59 8.58
N GLY A 71 -16.92 9.33 9.03
CA GLY A 71 -16.64 8.16 8.21
C GLY A 71 -17.47 8.12 6.93
N THR A 72 -18.62 8.80 6.94
CA THR A 72 -19.47 9.00 5.77
C THR A 72 -18.84 9.91 4.72
N VAL A 73 -18.21 11.02 5.12
CA VAL A 73 -17.55 11.96 4.19
C VAL A 73 -16.34 11.29 3.53
N PHE A 74 -15.49 10.64 4.33
CA PHE A 74 -14.35 9.90 3.82
C PHE A 74 -14.77 8.71 2.96
N GLY A 75 -15.76 7.94 3.40
CA GLY A 75 -16.27 6.81 2.63
C GLY A 75 -16.86 7.24 1.28
N SER A 76 -17.60 8.35 1.25
CA SER A 76 -18.13 8.93 0.00
C SER A 76 -17.01 9.39 -0.93
N PHE A 77 -15.96 10.02 -0.39
CA PHE A 77 -14.79 10.42 -1.17
C PHE A 77 -14.05 9.21 -1.75
N ILE A 78 -13.91 8.13 -0.99
CA ILE A 78 -13.28 6.88 -1.45
C ILE A 78 -14.10 6.22 -2.56
N ILE A 79 -15.43 6.21 -2.45
CA ILE A 79 -16.31 5.72 -3.52
C ILE A 79 -16.16 6.59 -4.78
N LEU A 80 -16.12 7.91 -4.61
CA LEU A 80 -15.91 8.84 -5.71
C LEU A 80 -14.58 8.58 -6.44
N LEU A 81 -13.49 8.34 -5.70
CA LEU A 81 -12.21 7.93 -6.28
C LEU A 81 -12.32 6.62 -7.08
N GLY A 82 -13.05 5.63 -6.56
CA GLY A 82 -13.33 4.39 -7.30
C GLY A 82 -14.08 4.65 -8.61
N LEU A 83 -15.07 5.55 -8.60
CA LEU A 83 -15.82 5.95 -9.81
C LEU A 83 -14.97 6.77 -10.80
N ILE A 84 -14.05 7.60 -10.32
CA ILE A 84 -13.11 8.32 -11.18
C ILE A 84 -12.19 7.34 -11.91
N ILE A 85 -11.69 6.30 -11.22
CA ILE A 85 -10.87 5.26 -11.85
C ILE A 85 -11.68 4.44 -12.87
N LEU A 86 -12.98 4.22 -12.60
CA LEU A 86 -13.88 3.55 -13.54
C LEU A 86 -14.07 4.35 -14.83
N THR A 87 -14.26 5.66 -14.73
CA THR A 87 -14.49 6.55 -15.90
C THR A 87 -13.20 6.92 -16.63
N ASN A 88 -12.09 7.06 -15.90
CA ASN A 88 -10.80 7.51 -16.44
C ASN A 88 -9.69 6.53 -16.02
N PRO A 89 -9.47 5.44 -16.79
CA PRO A 89 -8.48 4.41 -16.44
C PRO A 89 -7.04 4.94 -16.43
N GLY A 90 -6.76 6.02 -17.16
CA GLY A 90 -5.44 6.66 -17.21
C GLY A 90 -4.98 7.28 -15.88
N VAL A 91 -5.88 7.44 -14.91
CA VAL A 91 -5.54 7.94 -13.56
C VAL A 91 -4.62 6.99 -12.81
N LEU A 92 -4.65 5.68 -13.09
CA LEU A 92 -3.76 4.70 -12.43
C LEU A 92 -2.28 4.96 -12.72
N SER A 93 -1.96 5.60 -13.85
CA SER A 93 -0.59 6.01 -14.20
C SER A 93 -0.02 7.07 -13.26
N ILE A 94 -0.87 7.75 -12.47
CA ILE A 94 -0.44 8.73 -11.47
C ILE A 94 0.06 8.04 -10.20
N ILE A 95 -0.36 6.80 -9.93
CA ILE A 95 0.01 6.10 -8.68
C ILE A 95 1.54 5.96 -8.52
N PRO A 96 2.31 5.46 -9.51
CA PRO A 96 3.76 5.40 -9.39
C PRO A 96 4.41 6.77 -9.16
N ILE A 97 3.88 7.81 -9.80
CA ILE A 97 4.36 9.19 -9.67
C ILE A 97 4.12 9.70 -8.25
N ALA A 98 2.93 9.47 -7.71
CA ALA A 98 2.57 9.86 -6.34
C ALA A 98 3.42 9.12 -5.30
N ILE A 99 3.65 7.82 -5.48
CA ILE A 99 4.53 7.02 -4.62
C ILE A 99 5.97 7.56 -4.70
N GLY A 100 6.49 7.85 -5.89
CA GLY A 100 7.81 8.43 -6.07
C GLY A 100 7.98 9.76 -5.33
N PHE A 101 7.00 10.66 -5.46
CA PHE A 101 6.99 11.93 -4.71
C PHE A 101 6.92 11.71 -3.20
N TYR A 102 6.08 10.80 -2.72
CA TYR A 102 5.99 10.47 -1.31
C TYR A 102 7.33 9.97 -0.75
N VAL A 103 8.02 9.10 -1.48
CA VAL A 103 9.35 8.61 -1.11
C VAL A 103 10.34 9.78 -1.03
N VAL A 104 10.41 10.64 -2.03
CA VAL A 104 11.33 11.80 -2.02
C VAL A 104 11.05 12.73 -0.83
N ILE A 105 9.78 13.11 -0.62
CA ILE A 105 9.40 14.01 0.48
C ILE A 105 9.72 13.37 1.83
N SER A 106 9.36 12.09 2.03
CA SER A 106 9.64 11.38 3.27
C SER A 106 11.14 11.24 3.54
N SER A 107 11.96 10.97 2.52
CA SER A 107 13.42 10.95 2.63
C SER A 107 13.99 12.33 2.99
N LEU A 108 13.49 13.41 2.39
CA LEU A 108 13.92 14.78 2.73
C LEU A 108 13.56 15.15 4.18
N ILE A 109 12.37 14.76 4.65
CA ILE A 109 11.97 14.94 6.06
C ILE A 109 12.89 14.14 6.99
N LYS A 110 13.16 12.87 6.67
CA LYS A 110 14.10 12.03 7.42
C LYS A 110 15.48 12.69 7.48
N ILE A 111 16.04 13.15 6.35
CA ILE A 111 17.34 13.84 6.30
C ILE A 111 17.35 15.08 7.20
N ARG A 112 16.31 15.92 7.13
CA ARG A 112 16.19 17.11 8.00
C ARG A 112 16.16 16.72 9.48
N MET A 113 15.39 15.69 9.82
CA MET A 113 15.29 15.20 11.19
C MET A 113 16.63 14.62 11.67
N THR A 114 17.29 13.78 10.88
CA THR A 114 18.63 13.25 11.13
C THR A 114 19.66 14.36 11.35
N LEU A 115 19.65 15.42 10.52
CA LEU A 115 20.54 16.57 10.71
C LEU A 115 20.28 17.32 12.02
N ALA A 116 19.01 17.47 12.42
CA ALA A 116 18.67 18.05 13.72
C ALA A 116 19.09 17.15 14.89
N LEU A 117 19.00 15.82 14.75
CA LEU A 117 19.49 14.87 15.76
C LEU A 117 21.02 14.86 15.90
N ARG A 118 21.75 15.18 14.81
CA ARG A 118 23.21 15.33 14.83
C ARG A 118 23.68 16.39 15.82
N GLU A 119 22.90 17.46 16.00
CA GLU A 119 23.23 18.57 16.90
C GLU A 119 22.98 18.21 18.38
N ILE A 120 22.22 17.15 18.67
CA ILE A 120 21.79 16.78 20.03
C ILE A 120 22.51 15.52 20.54
N SER A 121 22.70 14.47 19.72
CA SER A 121 23.48 13.29 20.12
C SER A 121 23.96 12.42 18.95
N ASN A 122 25.22 11.98 19.02
CA ASN A 122 25.87 11.17 17.98
C ASN A 122 25.32 9.73 17.88
N SER A 123 24.75 9.20 18.98
CA SER A 123 24.12 7.87 19.02
C SER A 123 22.72 7.85 18.39
N ALA A 124 21.95 8.94 18.54
CA ALA A 124 20.64 9.06 17.92
C ALA A 124 20.75 9.39 16.42
N PHE A 125 21.80 10.11 16.01
CA PHE A 125 22.16 10.33 14.61
C PHE A 125 22.42 9.02 13.86
N THR A 126 23.30 8.16 14.39
CA THR A 126 23.65 6.86 13.78
C THR A 126 22.47 5.90 13.71
N ALA A 127 21.60 5.89 14.72
CA ALA A 127 20.36 5.10 14.70
C ALA A 127 19.36 5.58 13.62
N SER A 128 19.27 6.89 13.37
CA SER A 128 18.32 7.45 12.39
C SER A 128 18.70 7.21 10.92
N ILE A 129 19.99 6.96 10.63
CA ILE A 129 20.49 6.66 9.27
C ILE A 129 20.21 5.20 8.88
N LEU A 130 20.17 4.30 9.86
CA LEU A 130 20.07 2.86 9.67
C LEU A 130 18.62 2.34 9.54
N MET A 131 17.61 3.21 9.74
CA MET A 131 16.18 2.88 9.87
C MET A 131 15.29 3.59 8.82
#